data_AF-A0A9W8G6L7-F1
#
_entry.id   AF-A0A9W8G6L7-F1
#
_cell.length_a   1.000
_cell.length_b   1.000
_cell.length_c   1.000
_cell.angle_alpha   90.00
_cell.angle_beta   90.00
_cell.angle_gamma   90.00
#
_symmetry.space_group_name_H-M   'P 1'
#
loop_
_entity.id
_entity.type
_entity.pdbx_description
1 polymer ?
#
loop_
_entity_poly.entity_id
_entity_poly.type
_entity_poly.pdbx_seq_one_letter_code
_entity_poly.pdbx_strand_id
1 'polypeptide(L)'
;MENSMAAAPTIKASAQDIPNDIDSGLFGLQVLASDSDSESVNSHTSMADVKKVTRRLRNEAYQMNKRRERAYATFIRMEGLSSVEEVFDKNPQQAMCIINIGFGDIGGATTEQIESVFGQFGGFEHVVSKHGKPYTFVVFKTADAAQAAYAKTYGKLFNELCDKPLLLEYLNQHSFKKLLGMTLGEYSDDCALDESRGLYYIADFITKEEEQSIMQYIRKDEEQEATNNGGPTKWLRVQKRYVKHYGHSFDYHIKHVGDASLAASQSLPSWMWPFIERMKQKLLIYADQTPNQLTIQRYPTGAGISFHTDSHTSFTDIIMILSMGTPVQMDFQKPESGATMSLDLEPRSLVLMAGEARYGWQHAIHMRRSDLVAGRVRERSERWSITMRTINKRMACNCAYPELCDTNEETVQRLRKERGIPAL
;
A
#
# COMPACT_ATOMS: atom_id res chain seq x y z
N MET A 1 -9.23 -65.60 -13.39
CA MET A 1 -7.88 -65.04 -13.24
C MET A 1 -8.09 -63.65 -12.64
N GLU A 2 -8.15 -63.45 -11.32
CA GLU A 2 -7.14 -63.81 -10.28
C GLU A 2 -5.76 -63.22 -10.63
N ASN A 3 -4.96 -62.61 -9.74
CA ASN A 3 -5.11 -62.28 -8.30
C ASN A 3 -4.09 -61.15 -7.96
N SER A 4 -4.07 -60.45 -6.81
CA SER A 4 -4.90 -60.49 -5.58
C SER A 4 -4.87 -59.11 -4.87
N MET A 5 -5.69 -58.91 -3.84
CA MET A 5 -5.55 -57.80 -2.87
C MET A 5 -4.29 -57.94 -2.00
N ALA A 6 -3.75 -56.82 -1.52
CA ALA A 6 -2.83 -56.77 -0.38
C ALA A 6 -3.31 -55.71 0.62
N ALA A 7 -3.61 -56.12 1.85
CA ALA A 7 -4.18 -55.25 2.87
C ALA A 7 -3.09 -54.51 3.66
N ALA A 8 -3.34 -53.25 4.02
CA ALA A 8 -2.50 -52.50 4.96
C ALA A 8 -2.82 -52.90 6.42
N PRO A 9 -1.81 -53.10 7.29
CA PRO A 9 -2.03 -53.61 8.63
C PRO A 9 -2.58 -52.54 9.58
N THR A 10 -3.62 -52.89 10.34
CA THR A 10 -4.16 -52.07 11.43
C THR A 10 -3.30 -52.22 12.68
N ILE A 11 -2.52 -51.20 13.03
CA ILE A 11 -1.79 -51.15 14.32
C ILE A 11 -2.65 -50.39 15.34
N LYS A 12 -3.17 -51.13 16.33
CA LYS A 12 -3.67 -50.53 17.58
C LYS A 12 -2.46 -50.14 18.43
N ALA A 13 -2.32 -48.87 18.77
CA ALA A 13 -1.39 -48.40 19.80
C ALA A 13 -2.16 -48.09 21.09
N SER A 14 -1.64 -48.59 22.22
CA SER A 14 -2.20 -48.44 23.56
C SER A 14 -1.95 -47.05 24.14
N ALA A 15 -2.83 -46.60 25.04
CA ALA A 15 -2.59 -45.42 25.85
C ALA A 15 -1.62 -45.75 27.00
N GLN A 16 -0.37 -45.27 26.90
CA GLN A 16 0.52 -44.92 28.02
C GLN A 16 1.79 -44.22 27.49
N ASP A 17 2.47 -43.51 28.41
CA ASP A 17 3.79 -42.88 28.26
C ASP A 17 3.92 -41.63 27.37
N ILE A 18 3.71 -40.46 27.99
CA ILE A 18 4.30 -39.17 27.58
C ILE A 18 5.26 -38.74 28.71
N PRO A 19 6.55 -38.46 28.43
CA PRO A 19 7.45 -37.90 29.43
C PRO A 19 7.05 -36.46 29.81
N ASN A 20 6.97 -36.18 31.12
CA ASN A 20 6.86 -34.82 31.62
C ASN A 20 8.24 -34.15 31.62
N ASP A 21 8.51 -33.28 30.66
CA ASP A 21 9.56 -32.26 30.77
C ASP A 21 8.98 -30.89 30.37
N ILE A 22 8.52 -30.15 31.39
CA ILE A 22 8.21 -28.72 31.31
C ILE A 22 8.89 -28.05 32.50
N ASP A 23 10.19 -27.84 32.40
CA ASP A 23 10.93 -26.97 33.33
C ASP A 23 11.93 -26.05 32.60
N SER A 24 11.38 -25.07 31.88
CA SER A 24 12.16 -23.99 31.26
C SER A 24 11.34 -22.69 31.15
N GLY A 25 10.75 -22.24 32.27
CA GLY A 25 9.86 -21.06 32.27
C GLY A 25 9.78 -20.24 33.56
N LEU A 26 10.50 -20.63 34.62
CA LEU A 26 10.30 -20.06 35.97
C LEU A 26 11.37 -19.04 36.44
N PHE A 27 12.41 -18.79 35.65
CA PHE A 27 13.51 -17.88 36.02
C PHE A 27 13.17 -16.38 36.07
N GLY A 28 11.95 -15.97 35.68
CA GLY A 28 11.57 -14.56 35.57
C GLY A 28 11.00 -13.88 36.84
N LEU A 29 10.83 -14.60 37.96
CA LEU A 29 10.00 -14.11 39.08
C LEU A 29 10.72 -13.95 40.43
N GLN A 30 12.05 -14.13 40.48
CA GLN A 30 12.81 -14.21 41.74
C GLN A 30 13.67 -12.98 42.08
N VAL A 31 13.53 -11.86 41.34
CA VAL A 31 14.37 -10.64 41.48
C VAL A 31 13.59 -9.44 42.07
N LEU A 32 12.38 -9.65 42.59
CA LEU A 32 11.57 -8.59 43.24
C LEU A 32 11.29 -8.87 44.73
N ALA A 33 12.23 -9.52 45.41
CA ALA A 33 12.15 -9.86 46.83
C ALA A 33 13.45 -9.55 47.59
N SER A 34 14.08 -8.41 47.28
CA SER A 34 15.23 -7.88 48.01
C SER A 34 15.31 -6.36 47.93
N ASP A 35 14.28 -5.67 48.42
CA ASP A 35 14.44 -4.34 49.01
C ASP A 35 13.62 -4.31 50.30
N SER A 36 14.33 -4.07 51.40
CA SER A 36 13.76 -4.03 52.75
C SER A 36 13.48 -2.58 53.12
N ASP A 37 12.21 -2.19 53.14
CA ASP A 37 11.76 -1.05 53.93
C ASP A 37 10.53 -1.43 54.76
N SER A 38 10.54 -0.97 56.01
CA SER A 38 9.69 -1.49 57.07
C SER A 38 8.41 -0.67 57.26
N GLU A 39 7.28 -1.15 56.72
CA GLU A 39 5.95 -0.72 57.17
C GLU A 39 5.04 -1.92 57.48
N SER A 40 4.35 -1.83 58.61
CA SER A 40 3.57 -2.91 59.20
C SER A 40 2.18 -3.05 58.56
N VAL A 41 2.02 -4.02 57.65
CA VAL A 41 0.70 -4.34 57.06
C VAL A 41 0.03 -5.51 57.80
N ASN A 42 -1.21 -5.26 58.23
CA ASN A 42 -2.03 -6.14 59.06
C ASN A 42 -2.45 -7.44 58.30
N SER A 43 -2.05 -8.61 58.79
CA SER A 43 -2.08 -9.87 58.02
C SER A 43 -3.29 -10.76 58.30
N HIS A 44 -4.44 -10.42 57.71
CA HIS A 44 -5.61 -11.32 57.62
C HIS A 44 -6.09 -11.51 56.17
N THR A 45 -5.23 -12.05 55.31
CA THR A 45 -5.61 -12.55 53.98
C THR A 45 -5.99 -14.03 54.08
N SER A 46 -7.25 -14.40 53.81
CA SER A 46 -7.67 -15.79 53.92
C SER A 46 -7.04 -16.68 52.83
N MET A 47 -6.81 -17.97 53.12
CA MET A 47 -6.37 -18.93 52.09
C MET A 47 -7.34 -19.03 50.91
N ALA A 48 -8.63 -18.70 51.10
CA ALA A 48 -9.60 -18.66 50.02
C ALA A 48 -9.36 -17.46 49.08
N ASP A 49 -8.96 -16.31 49.62
CA ASP A 49 -8.68 -15.12 48.84
C ASP A 49 -7.33 -15.22 48.11
N VAL A 50 -6.31 -15.80 48.77
CA VAL A 50 -5.06 -16.18 48.08
C VAL A 50 -5.37 -17.12 46.90
N LYS A 51 -6.14 -18.20 47.12
CA LYS A 51 -6.55 -19.13 46.03
C LYS A 51 -7.35 -18.45 44.91
N LYS A 52 -8.23 -17.48 45.22
CA LYS A 52 -8.94 -16.68 44.21
C LYS A 52 -7.98 -15.82 43.39
N VAL A 53 -7.03 -15.13 44.04
CA VAL A 53 -6.01 -14.31 43.37
C VAL A 53 -5.12 -15.18 42.48
N THR A 54 -4.61 -16.32 42.97
CA THR A 54 -3.80 -17.24 42.15
C THR A 54 -4.60 -17.79 40.95
N ARG A 55 -5.88 -18.13 41.13
CA ARG A 55 -6.76 -18.56 40.04
C ARG A 55 -6.99 -17.45 39.01
N ARG A 56 -7.17 -16.20 39.46
CA ARG A 56 -7.33 -15.03 38.58
C ARG A 56 -6.08 -14.80 37.73
N LEU A 57 -4.89 -14.76 38.36
CA LEU A 57 -3.62 -14.57 37.67
C LEU A 57 -3.34 -15.68 36.63
N ARG A 58 -3.62 -16.95 36.96
CA ARG A 58 -3.53 -18.06 35.99
C ARG A 58 -4.48 -17.89 34.80
N ASN A 59 -5.71 -17.44 35.05
CA ASN A 59 -6.68 -17.20 33.99
C ASN A 59 -6.25 -16.03 33.08
N GLU A 60 -5.71 -14.95 33.65
CA GLU A 60 -5.21 -13.79 32.91
C GLU A 60 -3.99 -14.19 32.04
N ALA A 61 -3.03 -14.92 32.59
CA ALA A 61 -1.88 -15.46 31.85
C ALA A 61 -2.30 -16.42 30.71
N TYR A 62 -3.25 -17.33 30.97
CA TYR A 62 -3.79 -18.24 29.95
C TYR A 62 -4.48 -17.48 28.79
N GLN A 63 -5.28 -16.45 29.10
CA GLN A 63 -5.91 -15.62 28.07
C GLN A 63 -4.89 -14.80 27.29
N MET A 64 -3.82 -14.32 27.93
CA MET A 64 -2.72 -13.62 27.25
C MET A 64 -1.97 -14.55 26.29
N ASN A 65 -1.61 -15.76 26.70
CA ASN A 65 -0.94 -16.71 25.82
C ASN A 65 -1.84 -17.10 24.62
N LYS A 66 -3.13 -17.33 24.86
CA LYS A 66 -4.11 -17.60 23.79
C LYS A 66 -4.29 -16.43 22.80
N ARG A 67 -4.10 -15.17 23.23
CA ARG A 67 -4.06 -14.00 22.34
C ARG A 67 -2.78 -14.01 21.50
N ARG A 68 -1.64 -14.37 22.09
CA ARG A 68 -0.35 -14.48 21.42
C ARG A 68 -0.31 -15.57 20.36
N GLU A 69 -0.80 -16.77 20.66
CA GLU A 69 -0.93 -17.88 19.68
C GLU A 69 -1.76 -17.47 18.45
N ARG A 70 -2.85 -16.72 18.64
CA ARG A 70 -3.67 -16.19 17.53
C ARG A 70 -2.95 -15.12 16.71
N ALA A 71 -2.17 -14.26 17.37
CA ALA A 71 -1.35 -13.25 16.71
C ALA A 71 -0.24 -13.91 15.87
N TYR A 72 0.49 -14.87 16.44
CA TYR A 72 1.48 -15.70 15.73
C TYR A 72 0.86 -16.44 14.53
N ALA A 73 -0.26 -17.15 14.70
CA ALA A 73 -0.92 -17.86 13.60
C ALA A 73 -1.35 -16.93 12.46
N THR A 74 -1.72 -15.68 12.79
CA THR A 74 -2.01 -14.65 11.79
C THR A 74 -0.74 -14.15 11.10
N PHE A 75 0.32 -13.90 11.86
CA PHE A 75 1.63 -13.45 11.38
C PHE A 75 2.27 -14.47 10.43
N ILE A 76 2.40 -15.74 10.87
CA ILE A 76 2.91 -16.87 10.09
C ILE A 76 2.19 -16.95 8.73
N ARG A 77 0.84 -16.96 8.76
CA ARG A 77 0.00 -17.05 7.55
C ARG A 77 0.17 -15.85 6.61
N MET A 78 0.46 -14.66 7.12
CA MET A 78 0.57 -13.44 6.32
C MET A 78 1.98 -13.19 5.76
N GLU A 79 3.02 -13.74 6.39
CA GLU A 79 4.40 -13.68 5.91
C GLU A 79 4.88 -14.97 5.22
N GLY A 80 4.05 -16.02 5.18
CA GLY A 80 4.37 -17.28 4.49
C GLY A 80 5.45 -18.10 5.21
N LEU A 81 5.53 -17.99 6.54
CA LEU A 81 6.49 -18.72 7.36
C LEU A 81 5.97 -20.13 7.70
N SER A 82 6.87 -21.02 8.11
CA SER A 82 6.54 -22.29 8.76
C SER A 82 6.37 -22.11 10.28
N SER A 83 7.21 -21.26 10.90
CA SER A 83 7.10 -20.90 12.32
C SER A 83 7.61 -19.49 12.62
N VAL A 84 7.30 -18.97 13.81
CA VAL A 84 7.73 -17.63 14.26
C VAL A 84 9.22 -17.56 14.62
N GLU A 85 9.82 -18.67 15.04
CA GLU A 85 11.25 -18.80 15.37
C GLU A 85 12.17 -18.61 14.15
N GLU A 86 11.64 -18.62 12.93
CA GLU A 86 12.38 -18.24 11.71
C GLU A 86 12.75 -16.76 11.68
N VAL A 87 12.05 -15.91 12.44
CA VAL A 87 12.23 -14.45 12.39
C VAL A 87 12.45 -13.82 13.76
N PHE A 88 11.75 -14.26 14.81
CA PHE A 88 11.86 -13.65 16.13
C PHE A 88 13.06 -14.18 16.92
N ASP A 89 13.77 -13.27 17.57
CA ASP A 89 14.90 -13.56 18.42
C ASP A 89 14.48 -13.64 19.89
N LYS A 90 15.13 -14.50 20.67
CA LYS A 90 14.89 -14.60 22.12
C LYS A 90 15.72 -13.59 22.92
N ASN A 91 16.80 -13.07 22.32
CA ASN A 91 17.67 -12.10 22.93
C ASN A 91 17.20 -10.67 22.59
N PRO A 92 17.45 -9.67 23.44
CA PRO A 92 17.19 -8.28 23.10
C PRO A 92 17.85 -7.86 21.80
N GLN A 93 17.10 -7.16 20.94
CA GLN A 93 17.55 -6.60 19.67
C GLN A 93 17.10 -5.14 19.55
N GLN A 94 17.73 -4.37 18.67
CA GLN A 94 17.34 -2.98 18.36
C GLN A 94 15.91 -2.86 17.81
N ALA A 95 15.43 -3.86 17.06
CA ALA A 95 14.11 -3.88 16.47
C ALA A 95 13.16 -4.82 17.26
N MET A 96 11.94 -4.35 17.50
CA MET A 96 10.83 -5.11 18.06
C MET A 96 9.64 -5.14 17.11
N CYS A 97 8.89 -6.24 17.11
CA CYS A 97 7.61 -6.37 16.42
C CYS A 97 6.45 -6.30 17.41
N ILE A 98 5.48 -5.42 17.20
CA ILE A 98 4.18 -5.45 17.87
C ILE A 98 3.25 -6.31 17.01
N ILE A 99 3.06 -7.58 17.37
CA ILE A 99 2.47 -8.60 16.46
C ILE A 99 0.95 -8.44 16.31
N ASN A 100 0.31 -7.74 17.25
CA ASN A 100 -1.15 -7.56 17.31
C ASN A 100 -1.62 -6.11 17.13
N ILE A 101 -0.71 -5.20 16.82
CA ILE A 101 -0.99 -3.81 16.47
C ILE A 101 -0.37 -3.53 15.11
N GLY A 102 -1.22 -3.30 14.12
CA GLY A 102 -0.85 -2.83 12.80
C GLY A 102 -1.64 -1.58 12.42
N PHE A 103 -1.48 -1.13 11.19
CA PHE A 103 -2.09 0.13 10.75
C PHE A 103 -3.59 0.02 10.39
N GLY A 104 -4.36 1.06 10.74
CA GLY A 104 -5.70 1.33 10.21
C GLY A 104 -6.74 0.24 10.52
N ASP A 105 -7.68 0.01 9.59
CA ASP A 105 -8.80 -0.95 9.72
C ASP A 105 -8.37 -2.39 10.14
N ILE A 106 -7.10 -2.76 9.93
CA ILE A 106 -6.57 -4.13 10.16
C ILE A 106 -5.91 -4.28 11.53
N GLY A 107 -5.44 -3.19 12.16
CA GLY A 107 -4.65 -3.27 13.40
C GLY A 107 -4.97 -2.23 14.47
N GLY A 108 -5.59 -1.11 14.12
CA GLY A 108 -6.24 -0.18 15.04
C GLY A 108 -5.44 1.05 15.48
N ALA A 109 -4.14 1.14 15.24
CA ALA A 109 -3.33 2.31 15.62
C ALA A 109 -2.66 2.98 14.41
N THR A 110 -2.50 4.30 14.48
CA THR A 110 -1.66 5.07 13.54
C THR A 110 -0.18 5.03 13.96
N THR A 111 0.71 5.51 13.09
CA THR A 111 2.14 5.59 13.42
C THR A 111 2.36 6.54 14.61
N GLU A 112 1.68 7.69 14.61
CA GLU A 112 1.77 8.75 15.61
C GLU A 112 1.31 8.27 17.00
N GLN A 113 0.30 7.40 17.06
CA GLN A 113 -0.15 6.78 18.32
C GLN A 113 0.88 5.80 18.89
N ILE A 114 1.61 5.08 18.04
CA ILE A 114 2.69 4.19 18.48
C ILE A 114 3.91 5.02 18.88
N GLU A 115 4.23 6.09 18.14
CA GLU A 115 5.29 7.04 18.47
C GLU A 115 5.01 7.78 19.80
N SER A 116 3.76 8.13 20.12
CA SER A 116 3.42 8.78 21.40
C SER A 116 3.63 7.88 22.63
N VAL A 117 3.55 6.55 22.46
CA VAL A 117 3.85 5.57 23.51
C VAL A 117 5.35 5.27 23.57
N PHE A 118 5.97 4.89 22.44
CA PHE A 118 7.36 4.42 22.42
C PHE A 118 8.40 5.56 22.43
N GLY A 119 8.05 6.77 21.97
CA GLY A 119 8.93 7.95 22.00
C GLY A 119 9.24 8.48 23.41
N GLN A 120 8.53 8.00 24.44
CA GLN A 120 8.82 8.31 25.84
C GLN A 120 10.03 7.54 26.38
N PHE A 121 10.50 6.51 25.67
CA PHE A 121 11.61 5.66 26.08
C PHE A 121 12.93 6.16 25.49
N GLY A 122 13.93 6.37 26.34
CA GLY A 122 15.25 6.82 25.91
C GLY A 122 15.88 5.87 24.89
N GLY A 123 16.34 6.42 23.77
CA GLY A 123 16.93 5.64 22.67
C GLY A 123 15.94 5.11 21.65
N PHE A 124 14.64 5.43 21.74
CA PHE A 124 13.70 5.26 20.63
C PHE A 124 14.18 6.05 19.40
N GLU A 125 14.03 5.46 18.21
CA GLU A 125 14.37 6.14 16.94
C GLU A 125 13.14 6.39 16.08
N HIS A 126 12.40 5.33 15.71
CA HIS A 126 11.27 5.44 14.78
C HIS A 126 10.38 4.18 14.80
N VAL A 127 9.17 4.32 14.23
CA VAL A 127 8.23 3.23 13.97
C VAL A 127 8.25 2.90 12.47
N VAL A 128 8.18 1.61 12.12
CA VAL A 128 8.06 1.15 10.72
C VAL A 128 6.86 0.22 10.58
N SER A 129 5.86 0.62 9.81
CA SER A 129 4.66 -0.19 9.57
C SER A 129 4.71 -0.85 8.18
N LYS A 130 4.05 -2.01 8.01
CA LYS A 130 3.91 -2.66 6.70
C LYS A 130 2.45 -2.61 6.25
N HIS A 131 2.19 -2.14 5.02
CA HIS A 131 0.81 -1.93 4.55
C HIS A 131 0.01 -3.25 4.56
N GLY A 132 -1.21 -3.20 5.11
CA GLY A 132 -2.12 -4.34 5.14
C GLY A 132 -1.73 -5.45 6.12
N LYS A 133 -0.79 -5.21 7.04
CA LYS A 133 -0.37 -6.18 8.06
C LYS A 133 -0.94 -5.82 9.45
N PRO A 134 -1.28 -6.82 10.28
CA PRO A 134 -1.80 -6.63 11.64
C PRO A 134 -0.70 -6.39 12.68
N TYR A 135 0.52 -6.10 12.22
CA TYR A 135 1.71 -5.89 13.04
C TYR A 135 2.49 -4.68 12.53
N THR A 136 3.29 -4.08 13.43
CA THR A 136 4.16 -2.92 13.18
C THR A 136 5.48 -3.10 13.93
N PHE A 137 6.55 -2.48 13.45
CA PHE A 137 7.88 -2.53 14.08
C PHE A 137 8.22 -1.22 14.81
N VAL A 138 9.02 -1.35 15.87
CA VAL A 138 9.59 -0.24 16.64
C VAL A 138 11.10 -0.42 16.69
N VAL A 139 11.85 0.64 16.40
CA VAL A 139 13.32 0.62 16.33
C VAL A 139 13.92 1.51 17.41
N PHE A 140 14.93 0.97 18.09
CA PHE A 140 15.72 1.62 19.12
C PHE A 140 17.21 1.61 18.75
N LYS A 141 17.93 2.63 19.21
CA LYS A 141 19.37 2.81 19.00
C LYS A 141 20.22 1.66 19.59
N THR A 142 19.76 1.03 20.67
CA THR A 142 20.44 -0.10 21.32
C THR A 142 19.45 -1.19 21.74
N ALA A 143 19.94 -2.42 21.85
CA ALA A 143 19.17 -3.55 22.35
C ALA A 143 18.71 -3.34 23.81
N ASP A 144 19.54 -2.72 24.65
CA ASP A 144 19.21 -2.41 26.05
C ASP A 144 18.04 -1.42 26.15
N ALA A 145 17.99 -0.41 25.26
CA ALA A 145 16.90 0.55 25.20
C ALA A 145 15.58 -0.13 24.78
N ALA A 146 15.64 -1.01 23.78
CA ALA A 146 14.50 -1.86 23.41
C ALA A 146 14.06 -2.78 24.57
N GLN A 147 15.01 -3.36 25.33
CA GLN A 147 14.71 -4.20 26.49
C GLN A 147 14.02 -3.42 27.62
N ALA A 148 14.50 -2.21 27.92
CA ALA A 148 13.89 -1.32 28.91
C ALA A 148 12.47 -0.91 28.52
N ALA A 149 12.22 -0.68 27.22
CA ALA A 149 10.88 -0.46 26.69
C ALA A 149 10.01 -1.72 26.78
N TYR A 150 10.50 -2.88 26.32
CA TYR A 150 9.80 -4.17 26.36
C TYR A 150 9.31 -4.49 27.78
N ALA A 151 10.19 -4.42 28.78
CA ALA A 151 9.87 -4.76 30.17
C ALA A 151 8.74 -3.90 30.76
N LYS A 152 8.56 -2.68 30.27
CA LYS A 152 7.52 -1.74 30.70
C LYS A 152 6.24 -1.79 29.86
N THR A 153 6.30 -2.29 28.63
CA THR A 153 5.20 -2.22 27.65
C THR A 153 4.56 -3.58 27.33
N TYR A 154 5.31 -4.68 27.42
CA TYR A 154 4.81 -6.03 27.10
C TYR A 154 3.61 -6.41 28.00
N GLY A 155 2.51 -6.81 27.36
CA GLY A 155 1.25 -7.16 28.02
C GLY A 155 0.47 -6.00 28.64
N LYS A 156 0.97 -4.76 28.58
CA LYS A 156 0.27 -3.57 29.10
C LYS A 156 -0.74 -3.03 28.08
N LEU A 157 -1.80 -2.42 28.60
CA LEU A 157 -2.81 -1.71 27.83
C LEU A 157 -2.40 -0.25 27.69
N PHE A 158 -2.68 0.34 26.53
CA PHE A 158 -2.52 1.77 26.27
C PHE A 158 -3.80 2.27 25.58
N ASN A 159 -4.37 3.35 26.08
CA ASN A 159 -5.61 3.93 25.56
C ASN A 159 -5.42 4.40 24.11
N GLU A 160 -4.22 4.90 23.82
CA GLU A 160 -3.73 5.32 22.51
C GLU A 160 -3.69 4.16 21.49
N LEU A 161 -3.61 2.91 21.97
CA LEU A 161 -3.44 1.69 21.16
C LEU A 161 -4.65 0.72 21.31
N CYS A 162 -5.85 1.30 21.33
CA CYS A 162 -7.15 0.59 21.40
C CYS A 162 -7.36 -0.32 22.62
N ASP A 163 -6.76 -0.02 23.78
CA ASP A 163 -6.88 -0.84 25.00
C ASP A 163 -6.49 -2.32 24.79
N LYS A 164 -5.60 -2.58 23.83
CA LYS A 164 -5.07 -3.92 23.54
C LYS A 164 -3.77 -4.14 24.32
N PRO A 165 -3.54 -5.34 24.90
CA PRO A 165 -2.24 -5.67 25.48
C PRO A 165 -1.21 -5.80 24.37
N LEU A 166 -0.07 -5.11 24.48
CA LEU A 166 0.98 -5.18 23.46
C LEU A 166 1.69 -6.54 23.50
N LEU A 167 1.74 -7.22 22.36
CA LEU A 167 2.46 -8.48 22.19
C LEU A 167 3.72 -8.20 21.37
N LEU A 168 4.85 -8.18 22.07
CA LEU A 168 6.15 -7.78 21.52
C LEU A 168 7.05 -9.00 21.35
N GLU A 169 7.85 -9.02 20.29
CA GLU A 169 8.96 -9.97 20.10
C GLU A 169 10.15 -9.24 19.47
N TYR A 170 11.38 -9.70 19.71
CA TYR A 170 12.58 -9.09 19.13
C TYR A 170 12.85 -9.58 17.71
N LEU A 171 13.56 -8.78 16.92
CA LEU A 171 13.98 -9.10 15.57
C LEU A 171 15.46 -8.79 15.39
N ASN A 172 16.25 -9.79 15.01
CA ASN A 172 17.59 -9.53 14.52
C ASN A 172 17.55 -8.75 13.19
N GLN A 173 18.66 -8.11 12.83
CA GLN A 173 18.73 -7.22 11.67
C GLN A 173 18.39 -7.92 10.34
N HIS A 174 18.69 -9.23 10.20
CA HIS A 174 18.39 -10.00 8.99
C HIS A 174 16.88 -10.25 8.88
N SER A 175 16.25 -10.74 9.94
CA SER A 175 14.80 -10.95 10.01
C SER A 175 14.02 -9.66 9.79
N PHE A 176 14.47 -8.55 10.38
CA PHE A 176 13.87 -7.22 10.18
C PHE A 176 13.89 -6.80 8.72
N LYS A 177 15.04 -6.89 8.04
CA LYS A 177 15.16 -6.60 6.59
C LYS A 177 14.30 -7.54 5.74
N LYS A 178 14.31 -8.84 6.00
CA LYS A 178 13.47 -9.86 5.32
C LYS A 178 11.99 -9.49 5.40
N LEU A 179 11.49 -9.17 6.60
CA LEU A 179 10.10 -8.83 6.83
C LEU A 179 9.68 -7.48 6.22
N LEU A 180 10.58 -6.52 6.12
CA LEU A 180 10.33 -5.26 5.41
C LEU A 180 10.33 -5.41 3.88
N GLY A 181 10.71 -6.58 3.33
CA GLY A 181 10.95 -6.74 1.90
C GLY A 181 12.27 -6.11 1.44
N MET A 182 13.10 -5.64 2.37
CA MET A 182 14.47 -5.14 2.13
C MET A 182 15.49 -6.30 2.02
N THR A 183 15.04 -7.47 1.58
CA THR A 183 15.94 -8.57 1.23
C THR A 183 16.71 -8.11 0.01
N LEU A 184 18.04 -8.01 0.13
CA LEU A 184 18.94 -7.56 -0.92
C LEU A 184 18.96 -8.55 -2.09
N GLY A 185 17.94 -8.46 -2.96
CA GLY A 185 18.24 -8.39 -4.37
C GLY A 185 19.03 -7.11 -4.60
N GLU A 186 20.14 -7.23 -5.29
CA GLU A 186 21.01 -6.11 -5.63
C GLU A 186 20.18 -5.02 -6.33
N TYR A 187 20.47 -3.74 -6.06
CA TYR A 187 19.97 -2.64 -6.88
C TYR A 187 20.60 -2.78 -8.27
N SER A 188 19.99 -3.60 -9.12
CA SER A 188 20.24 -3.58 -10.55
C SER A 188 19.76 -2.24 -11.11
N ASP A 189 20.51 -1.67 -12.05
CA ASP A 189 20.15 -0.41 -12.75
C ASP A 189 18.77 -0.49 -13.45
N ASP A 190 18.21 -1.69 -13.62
CA ASP A 190 16.88 -1.93 -14.16
C ASP A 190 15.71 -1.52 -13.25
N CYS A 191 15.95 -1.26 -11.96
CA CYS A 191 14.90 -0.79 -11.04
C CYS A 191 14.75 0.75 -11.01
N ALA A 192 15.72 1.50 -11.53
CA ALA A 192 15.69 2.96 -11.52
C ALA A 192 14.88 3.51 -12.69
N LEU A 193 13.60 3.80 -12.46
CA LEU A 193 12.75 4.53 -13.39
C LEU A 193 12.81 6.03 -13.08
N ASP A 194 13.56 6.79 -13.88
CA ASP A 194 13.84 8.21 -13.70
C ASP A 194 13.77 9.01 -15.02
N GLU A 195 14.28 10.23 -15.02
CA GLU A 195 14.31 11.13 -16.18
C GLU A 195 15.06 10.54 -17.39
N SER A 196 16.10 9.72 -17.17
CA SER A 196 16.86 9.06 -18.24
C SER A 196 16.04 8.00 -18.97
N ARG A 197 15.06 7.42 -18.27
CA ARG A 197 14.06 6.47 -18.81
C ARG A 197 12.70 7.15 -19.12
N GLY A 198 12.65 8.49 -19.08
CA GLY A 198 11.51 9.30 -19.51
C GLY A 198 10.40 9.51 -18.47
N LEU A 199 10.66 9.29 -17.18
CA LEU A 199 9.76 9.65 -16.09
C LEU A 199 10.22 10.95 -15.43
N TYR A 200 9.42 12.01 -15.52
CA TYR A 200 9.71 13.30 -14.89
C TYR A 200 8.65 13.63 -13.83
N TYR A 201 9.09 14.14 -12.69
CA TYR A 201 8.22 14.58 -11.60
C TYR A 201 8.50 16.04 -11.25
N ILE A 202 7.47 16.89 -11.36
CA ILE A 202 7.54 18.31 -11.05
C ILE A 202 6.60 18.61 -9.88
N ALA A 203 7.17 18.85 -8.70
CA ALA A 203 6.44 19.37 -7.54
C ALA A 203 5.91 20.80 -7.78
N ASP A 204 4.79 21.14 -7.14
CA ASP A 204 4.14 22.47 -7.19
C ASP A 204 4.08 23.08 -8.62
N PHE A 205 3.67 22.27 -9.59
CA PHE A 205 3.51 22.69 -10.99
C PHE A 205 2.39 23.72 -11.17
N ILE A 206 1.34 23.64 -10.34
CA ILE A 206 0.30 24.65 -10.17
C ILE A 206 0.35 25.26 -8.77
N THR A 207 -0.18 26.47 -8.59
CA THR A 207 -0.32 27.08 -7.26
C THR A 207 -1.54 26.53 -6.51
N LYS A 208 -1.66 26.86 -5.21
CA LYS A 208 -2.82 26.47 -4.40
C LYS A 208 -4.11 27.13 -4.86
N GLU A 209 -4.01 28.36 -5.37
CA GLU A 209 -5.12 29.17 -5.89
C GLU A 209 -5.60 28.63 -7.24
N GLU A 210 -4.66 28.15 -8.08
CA GLU A 210 -4.95 27.43 -9.31
C GLU A 210 -5.65 26.09 -9.04
N GLU A 211 -5.12 25.30 -8.10
CA GLU A 211 -5.73 24.04 -7.64
C GLU A 211 -7.17 24.27 -7.14
N GLN A 212 -7.38 25.27 -6.28
CA GLN A 212 -8.70 25.63 -5.78
C GLN A 212 -9.66 26.04 -6.91
N SER A 213 -9.19 26.83 -7.87
CA SER A 213 -9.99 27.30 -9.01
C SER A 213 -10.41 26.17 -9.95
N ILE A 214 -9.49 25.26 -10.28
CA ILE A 214 -9.77 24.04 -11.04
C ILE A 214 -10.79 23.17 -10.29
N MET A 215 -10.53 22.89 -9.01
CA MET A 215 -11.39 22.03 -8.18
C MET A 215 -12.80 22.61 -8.00
N GLN A 216 -12.95 23.94 -7.88
CA GLN A 216 -14.25 24.60 -7.84
C GLN A 216 -15.00 24.49 -9.18
N TYR A 217 -14.31 24.61 -10.32
CA TYR A 217 -14.93 24.41 -11.63
C TYR A 217 -15.44 22.96 -11.77
N ILE A 218 -14.60 21.98 -11.44
CA ILE A 218 -14.94 20.56 -11.57
C ILE A 218 -16.09 20.15 -10.65
N ARG A 219 -16.13 20.65 -9.40
CA ARG A 219 -17.24 20.38 -8.46
C ARG A 219 -18.56 20.98 -8.95
N LYS A 220 -18.55 22.22 -9.44
CA LYS A 220 -19.75 22.86 -10.02
C LYS A 220 -20.27 22.10 -11.24
N ASP A 221 -19.38 21.56 -12.06
CA ASP A 221 -19.71 20.70 -13.21
C ASP A 221 -20.34 19.36 -12.76
N GLU A 222 -19.80 18.70 -11.74
CA GLU A 222 -20.39 17.46 -11.15
C GLU A 222 -21.77 17.74 -10.51
N GLU A 223 -21.94 18.87 -9.80
CA GLU A 223 -23.20 19.31 -9.19
C GLU A 223 -24.28 19.67 -10.25
N GLN A 224 -23.89 20.34 -11.34
CA GLN A 224 -24.79 20.67 -12.45
C GLN A 224 -25.22 19.43 -13.24
N GLU A 225 -24.36 18.42 -13.40
CA GLU A 225 -24.79 17.15 -13.98
C GLU A 225 -25.72 16.36 -13.05
N ALA A 226 -25.45 16.34 -11.74
CA ALA A 226 -26.29 15.64 -10.76
C ALA A 226 -27.73 16.20 -10.63
N THR A 227 -27.94 17.48 -10.96
CA THR A 227 -29.26 18.14 -10.91
C THR A 227 -30.05 18.06 -12.22
N ASN A 228 -29.42 17.65 -13.33
CA ASN A 228 -30.09 17.46 -14.62
C ASN A 228 -30.73 16.07 -14.72
N ASN A 229 -32.00 15.95 -14.30
CA ASN A 229 -32.82 14.73 -14.29
C ASN A 229 -32.78 13.91 -15.61
N GLY A 230 -31.82 12.99 -15.73
CA GLY A 230 -31.74 12.00 -16.82
C GLY A 230 -31.10 12.48 -18.13
N GLY A 231 -30.36 13.59 -18.14
CA GLY A 231 -29.43 13.88 -19.24
C GLY A 231 -28.31 12.84 -19.31
N PRO A 232 -27.64 12.63 -20.48
CA PRO A 232 -26.54 11.68 -20.59
C PRO A 232 -25.39 12.09 -19.66
N THR A 233 -25.17 11.29 -18.61
CA THR A 233 -24.11 11.49 -17.61
C THR A 233 -22.74 11.39 -18.29
N LYS A 234 -21.98 12.49 -18.31
CA LYS A 234 -20.62 12.51 -18.90
C LYS A 234 -19.55 12.16 -17.88
N TRP A 235 -19.88 12.22 -16.60
CA TRP A 235 -19.21 11.46 -15.56
C TRP A 235 -19.55 9.96 -15.66
N LEU A 236 -18.60 9.17 -16.13
CA LEU A 236 -18.69 7.71 -16.20
C LEU A 236 -18.15 7.11 -14.90
N ARG A 237 -18.87 6.14 -14.32
CA ARG A 237 -18.35 5.34 -13.19
C ARG A 237 -17.60 4.14 -13.73
N VAL A 238 -16.29 4.11 -13.51
CA VAL A 238 -15.40 3.01 -13.94
C VAL A 238 -14.84 2.34 -12.69
N GLN A 239 -15.24 1.09 -12.44
CA GLN A 239 -14.92 0.38 -11.20
C GLN A 239 -15.36 1.17 -9.95
N LYS A 240 -14.40 1.66 -9.15
CA LYS A 240 -14.62 2.46 -7.92
C LYS A 240 -14.29 3.95 -8.09
N ARG A 241 -13.92 4.41 -9.29
CA ARG A 241 -13.59 5.80 -9.60
C ARG A 241 -14.61 6.41 -10.58
N TYR A 242 -14.63 7.73 -10.65
CA TYR A 242 -15.42 8.49 -11.63
C TYR A 242 -14.48 9.14 -12.62
N VAL A 243 -14.82 9.13 -13.90
CA VAL A 243 -13.99 9.68 -14.98
C VAL A 243 -14.83 10.56 -15.90
N LYS A 244 -14.23 11.61 -16.44
CA LYS A 244 -14.85 12.49 -17.44
C LYS A 244 -13.84 12.89 -18.50
N HIS A 245 -14.21 12.72 -19.77
CA HIS A 245 -13.31 12.90 -20.92
C HIS A 245 -13.60 14.21 -21.66
N TYR A 246 -12.57 14.89 -22.17
CA TYR A 246 -12.70 16.06 -23.05
C TYR A 246 -11.76 15.90 -24.26
N GLY A 247 -12.14 16.54 -25.37
CA GLY A 247 -11.49 16.38 -26.66
C GLY A 247 -11.87 15.06 -27.33
N HIS A 248 -11.40 13.96 -26.76
CA HIS A 248 -11.70 12.60 -27.19
C HIS A 248 -12.04 11.71 -25.99
N SER A 249 -12.93 10.75 -26.20
CA SER A 249 -13.30 9.74 -25.21
C SER A 249 -12.31 8.56 -25.20
N PHE A 250 -12.31 7.82 -24.10
CA PHE A 250 -11.66 6.52 -24.03
C PHE A 250 -12.72 5.48 -23.64
N ASP A 251 -12.92 4.47 -24.49
CA ASP A 251 -13.88 3.41 -24.23
C ASP A 251 -13.17 2.24 -23.56
N TYR A 252 -13.57 1.96 -22.32
CA TYR A 252 -12.97 0.94 -21.46
C TYR A 252 -13.33 -0.50 -21.86
N HIS A 253 -14.33 -0.70 -22.73
CA HIS A 253 -14.67 -2.03 -23.27
C HIS A 253 -13.71 -2.45 -24.39
N ILE A 254 -13.35 -1.50 -25.27
CA ILE A 254 -12.38 -1.73 -26.37
C ILE A 254 -10.95 -1.26 -26.03
N LYS A 255 -10.74 -0.65 -24.86
CA LYS A 255 -9.47 -0.07 -24.39
C LYS A 255 -8.81 0.91 -25.36
N HIS A 256 -9.61 1.66 -26.13
CA HIS A 256 -9.12 2.54 -27.18
C HIS A 256 -9.95 3.84 -27.25
N VAL A 257 -9.49 4.83 -28.03
CA VAL A 257 -10.27 6.05 -28.35
C VAL A 257 -11.65 5.67 -28.92
N GLY A 258 -12.69 6.00 -28.18
CA GLY A 258 -14.09 5.62 -28.44
C GLY A 258 -14.86 6.64 -29.28
N ASP A 259 -16.20 6.53 -29.24
CA ASP A 259 -17.10 7.44 -29.91
C ASP A 259 -17.07 8.85 -29.29
N ALA A 260 -17.17 9.90 -30.11
CA ALA A 260 -17.13 11.29 -29.67
C ALA A 260 -18.29 11.67 -28.71
N SER A 261 -19.41 10.96 -28.75
CA SER A 261 -20.55 11.13 -27.82
C SER A 261 -20.22 10.77 -26.37
N LEU A 262 -19.21 9.92 -26.15
CA LEU A 262 -18.70 9.57 -24.81
C LEU A 262 -17.77 10.67 -24.23
N ALA A 263 -17.45 11.71 -25.00
CA ALA A 263 -16.71 12.88 -24.52
C ALA A 263 -17.66 13.98 -24.02
N ALA A 264 -17.26 14.69 -22.97
CA ALA A 264 -18.01 15.80 -22.42
C ALA A 264 -18.11 16.99 -23.39
N SER A 265 -17.04 17.21 -24.15
CA SER A 265 -16.94 18.18 -25.24
C SER A 265 -15.83 17.76 -26.19
N GLN A 266 -15.93 18.12 -27.48
CA GLN A 266 -14.84 17.98 -28.46
C GLN A 266 -13.73 19.03 -28.25
N SER A 267 -14.00 20.08 -27.47
CA SER A 267 -13.00 21.08 -27.07
C SER A 267 -12.51 20.82 -25.66
N LEU A 268 -11.23 21.06 -25.40
CA LEU A 268 -10.69 21.09 -24.04
C LEU A 268 -11.28 22.29 -23.26
N PRO A 269 -11.46 22.17 -21.92
CA PRO A 269 -11.91 23.29 -21.09
C PRO A 269 -10.96 24.49 -21.20
N SER A 270 -11.50 25.70 -21.28
CA SER A 270 -10.70 26.92 -21.50
C SER A 270 -9.67 27.19 -20.39
N TRP A 271 -9.98 26.83 -19.15
CA TRP A 271 -9.07 26.93 -18.00
C TRP A 271 -7.85 26.01 -18.10
N MET A 272 -7.83 25.04 -19.02
CA MET A 272 -6.67 24.16 -19.21
C MET A 272 -5.53 24.84 -19.99
N TRP A 273 -5.83 25.79 -20.88
CA TRP A 273 -4.83 26.37 -21.78
C TRP A 273 -3.63 27.03 -21.08
N PRO A 274 -3.78 27.80 -19.97
CA PRO A 274 -2.63 28.33 -19.24
C PRO A 274 -1.65 27.25 -18.76
N PHE A 275 -2.14 26.06 -18.40
CA PHE A 275 -1.30 24.93 -17.99
C PHE A 275 -0.64 24.26 -19.20
N ILE A 276 -1.36 24.11 -20.32
CA ILE A 276 -0.77 23.60 -21.58
C ILE A 276 0.37 24.50 -22.06
N GLU A 277 0.19 25.82 -22.06
CA GLU A 277 1.27 26.74 -22.45
C GLU A 277 2.44 26.73 -21.44
N ARG A 278 2.18 26.60 -20.13
CA ARG A 278 3.22 26.38 -19.12
C ARG A 278 4.00 25.09 -19.36
N MET A 279 3.33 23.99 -19.75
CA MET A 279 3.98 22.72 -20.08
C MET A 279 4.86 22.86 -21.33
N LYS A 280 4.36 23.47 -22.42
CA LYS A 280 5.18 23.75 -23.61
C LYS A 280 6.46 24.52 -23.30
N GLN A 281 6.36 25.56 -22.47
CA GLN A 281 7.50 26.39 -22.07
C GLN A 281 8.50 25.64 -21.18
N LYS A 282 8.02 24.86 -20.19
CA LYS A 282 8.90 24.16 -19.23
C LYS A 282 9.49 22.85 -19.76
N LEU A 283 8.79 22.16 -20.66
CA LEU A 283 9.09 20.78 -21.09
C LEU A 283 9.43 20.68 -22.59
N LEU A 284 9.57 21.81 -23.28
CA LEU A 284 9.90 21.91 -24.71
C LEU A 284 8.96 21.09 -25.65
N ILE A 285 7.70 20.95 -25.25
CA ILE A 285 6.68 20.18 -25.99
C ILE A 285 6.35 20.90 -27.30
N TYR A 286 6.54 20.21 -28.43
CA TYR A 286 6.27 20.75 -29.76
C TYR A 286 4.77 20.85 -30.08
N ALA A 287 4.41 21.62 -31.10
CA ALA A 287 3.01 21.93 -31.41
C ALA A 287 2.17 20.67 -31.74
N ASP A 288 2.76 19.69 -32.43
CA ASP A 288 2.17 18.40 -32.77
C ASP A 288 2.03 17.44 -31.56
N GLN A 289 2.74 17.72 -30.48
CA GLN A 289 2.64 17.03 -29.18
C GLN A 289 1.73 17.77 -28.18
N THR A 290 1.03 18.84 -28.60
CA THR A 290 0.06 19.53 -27.75
C THR A 290 -1.08 18.57 -27.37
N PRO A 291 -1.43 18.42 -26.08
CA PRO A 291 -2.56 17.59 -25.67
C PRO A 291 -3.86 18.02 -26.34
N ASN A 292 -4.60 17.04 -26.87
CA ASN A 292 -5.94 17.21 -27.44
C ASN A 292 -6.96 16.25 -26.81
N GLN A 293 -6.54 15.42 -25.86
CA GLN A 293 -7.35 14.52 -25.07
C GLN A 293 -7.09 14.74 -23.59
N LEU A 294 -8.15 14.86 -22.80
CA LEU A 294 -8.07 15.09 -21.36
C LEU A 294 -9.02 14.14 -20.63
N THR A 295 -8.59 13.59 -19.50
CA THR A 295 -9.42 12.77 -18.61
C THR A 295 -9.29 13.25 -17.17
N ILE A 296 -10.37 13.80 -16.64
CA ILE A 296 -10.50 14.09 -15.21
C ILE A 296 -10.88 12.78 -14.52
N GLN A 297 -10.24 12.47 -13.40
CA GLN A 297 -10.46 11.26 -12.63
C GLN A 297 -10.64 11.62 -11.15
N ARG A 298 -11.72 11.15 -10.54
CA ARG A 298 -12.00 11.26 -9.10
C ARG A 298 -11.87 9.91 -8.43
N TYR A 299 -11.02 9.88 -7.40
CA TYR A 299 -10.70 8.72 -6.59
C TYR A 299 -11.24 8.92 -5.16
N PRO A 300 -12.42 8.38 -4.82
CA PRO A 300 -12.85 8.24 -3.43
C PRO A 300 -11.85 7.43 -2.60
N THR A 301 -11.83 7.59 -1.28
CA THR A 301 -10.99 6.79 -0.37
C THR A 301 -11.14 5.29 -0.64
N GLY A 302 -10.02 4.58 -0.83
CA GLY A 302 -10.02 3.16 -1.15
C GLY A 302 -10.22 2.81 -2.63
N ALA A 303 -10.52 3.80 -3.50
CA ALA A 303 -10.49 3.61 -4.94
C ALA A 303 -9.05 3.54 -5.49
N GLY A 304 -8.94 3.13 -6.74
CA GLY A 304 -7.66 2.93 -7.40
C GLY A 304 -7.81 2.52 -8.86
N ILE A 305 -6.69 2.15 -9.46
CA ILE A 305 -6.57 1.59 -10.82
C ILE A 305 -5.49 0.49 -10.77
N SER A 306 -5.80 -0.68 -11.33
CA SER A 306 -4.84 -1.79 -11.43
C SER A 306 -3.69 -1.46 -12.37
N PHE A 307 -2.62 -2.26 -12.35
CA PHE A 307 -1.55 -2.16 -13.34
C PHE A 307 -2.11 -2.20 -14.77
N HIS A 308 -1.68 -1.23 -15.57
CA HIS A 308 -2.04 -1.06 -16.98
C HIS A 308 -1.00 -0.17 -17.68
N THR A 309 -0.96 -0.26 -19.02
CA THR A 309 -0.40 0.77 -19.89
C THR A 309 -1.52 1.59 -20.52
N ASP A 310 -1.21 2.83 -20.88
CA ASP A 310 -2.06 3.63 -21.77
C ASP A 310 -1.82 3.19 -23.21
N SER A 311 -2.89 2.85 -23.94
CA SER A 311 -2.89 2.31 -25.30
C SER A 311 -1.80 2.95 -26.21
N HIS A 312 -0.95 2.10 -26.77
CA HIS A 312 0.20 2.50 -27.57
C HIS A 312 -0.26 3.02 -28.94
N THR A 313 -1.40 2.54 -29.45
CA THR A 313 -2.02 3.07 -30.68
C THR A 313 -2.99 4.22 -30.47
N SER A 314 -3.59 4.40 -29.29
CA SER A 314 -4.50 5.52 -29.02
C SER A 314 -3.77 6.86 -28.90
N PHE A 315 -2.61 6.86 -28.22
CA PHE A 315 -1.94 8.06 -27.76
C PHE A 315 -0.49 8.12 -28.23
N THR A 316 0.05 9.33 -28.37
CA THR A 316 1.47 9.55 -28.69
C THR A 316 2.38 9.20 -27.51
N ASP A 317 3.66 9.56 -27.61
CA ASP A 317 4.69 9.29 -26.61
C ASP A 317 4.45 10.01 -25.27
N ILE A 318 4.10 11.30 -25.31
CA ILE A 318 3.96 12.11 -24.08
C ILE A 318 2.59 11.91 -23.42
N ILE A 319 2.62 11.52 -22.14
CA ILE A 319 1.45 11.43 -21.26
C ILE A 319 1.74 12.23 -19.99
N MET A 320 0.83 13.13 -19.61
CA MET A 320 1.01 14.02 -18.46
C MET A 320 -0.12 13.85 -17.45
N ILE A 321 0.20 13.77 -16.16
CA ILE A 321 -0.74 13.54 -15.07
C ILE A 321 -0.55 14.63 -14.01
N LEU A 322 -1.52 15.54 -13.93
CA LEU A 322 -1.60 16.55 -12.87
C LEU A 322 -2.37 15.95 -11.68
N SER A 323 -1.75 15.91 -10.50
CA SER A 323 -2.34 15.43 -9.25
C SER A 323 -2.91 16.57 -8.42
N MET A 324 -4.09 16.39 -7.83
CA MET A 324 -4.79 17.44 -7.05
C MET A 324 -5.55 16.87 -5.85
N GLY A 325 -5.80 17.72 -4.86
CA GLY A 325 -6.53 17.39 -3.65
C GLY A 325 -5.62 16.77 -2.60
N THR A 326 -5.42 15.46 -2.65
CA THR A 326 -4.60 14.74 -1.66
C THR A 326 -3.57 13.80 -2.30
N PRO A 327 -2.44 13.57 -1.62
CA PRO A 327 -1.33 12.80 -2.18
C PRO A 327 -1.65 11.31 -2.31
N VAL A 328 -1.00 10.63 -3.26
CA VAL A 328 -1.13 9.19 -3.44
C VAL A 328 0.15 8.56 -3.98
N GLN A 329 0.48 7.36 -3.48
CA GLN A 329 1.49 6.53 -4.09
C GLN A 329 0.97 5.90 -5.39
N MET A 330 1.70 6.12 -6.48
CA MET A 330 1.56 5.43 -7.76
C MET A 330 2.73 4.45 -7.91
N ASP A 331 2.41 3.19 -8.18
CA ASP A 331 3.40 2.12 -8.34
C ASP A 331 3.57 1.82 -9.84
N PHE A 332 4.82 1.75 -10.28
CA PHE A 332 5.25 1.37 -11.62
C PHE A 332 5.83 -0.05 -11.57
N GLN A 333 5.53 -0.89 -12.55
CA GLN A 333 6.07 -2.24 -12.67
C GLN A 333 6.54 -2.55 -14.09
N LYS A 334 7.73 -3.12 -14.21
CA LYS A 334 8.29 -3.68 -15.44
C LYS A 334 7.86 -5.15 -15.55
N PRO A 335 7.10 -5.57 -16.58
CA PRO A 335 6.53 -6.93 -16.63
C PRO A 335 7.57 -8.05 -16.67
N GLU A 336 8.68 -7.84 -17.39
CA GLU A 336 9.64 -8.88 -17.72
C GLU A 336 10.50 -9.29 -16.52
N SER A 337 10.85 -8.33 -15.66
CA SER A 337 11.63 -8.54 -14.43
C SER A 337 10.78 -8.56 -13.16
N GLY A 338 9.53 -8.09 -13.23
CA GLY A 338 8.69 -7.82 -12.07
C GLY A 338 9.16 -6.62 -11.23
N ALA A 339 10.21 -5.91 -11.64
CA ALA A 339 10.79 -4.78 -10.91
C ALA A 339 9.73 -3.69 -10.66
N THR A 340 9.70 -3.15 -9.44
CA THR A 340 8.72 -2.14 -9.02
C THR A 340 9.38 -0.87 -8.52
N MET A 341 8.88 0.28 -8.95
CA MET A 341 9.25 1.61 -8.45
C MET A 341 8.01 2.33 -7.96
N SER A 342 8.06 2.93 -6.76
CA SER A 342 6.95 3.66 -6.16
C SER A 342 7.22 5.17 -6.18
N LEU A 343 6.39 5.93 -6.89
CA LEU A 343 6.43 7.40 -6.91
C LEU A 343 5.30 7.96 -6.06
N ASP A 344 5.62 8.87 -5.15
CA ASP A 344 4.62 9.55 -4.34
C ASP A 344 4.16 10.85 -5.01
N LEU A 345 2.86 10.94 -5.30
CA LEU A 345 2.26 12.02 -6.07
C LEU A 345 1.63 13.05 -5.14
N GLU A 346 2.38 14.07 -4.75
CA GLU A 346 1.87 15.17 -3.94
C GLU A 346 0.83 16.03 -4.71
N PRO A 347 -0.13 16.69 -4.04
CA PRO A 347 -1.07 17.58 -4.71
C PRO A 347 -0.32 18.75 -5.36
N ARG A 348 -0.84 19.20 -6.51
CA ARG A 348 -0.23 20.17 -7.43
C ARG A 348 1.00 19.67 -8.20
N SER A 349 1.41 18.42 -8.03
CA SER A 349 2.50 17.83 -8.83
C SER A 349 2.04 17.47 -10.25
N LEU A 350 2.99 17.54 -11.19
CA LEU A 350 2.84 17.02 -12.54
C LEU A 350 3.82 15.85 -12.75
N VAL A 351 3.32 14.70 -13.18
CA VAL A 351 4.13 13.63 -13.77
C VAL A 351 4.09 13.74 -15.29
N LEU A 352 5.22 13.59 -15.95
CA LEU A 352 5.30 13.30 -17.37
C LEU A 352 5.91 11.90 -17.57
N MET A 353 5.28 11.10 -18.41
CA MET A 353 5.79 9.82 -18.89
C MET A 353 6.02 9.94 -20.40
N ALA A 354 7.22 9.53 -20.84
CA ALA A 354 7.62 9.37 -22.24
C ALA A 354 8.59 8.17 -22.34
N GLY A 355 8.85 7.68 -23.56
CA GLY A 355 9.84 6.63 -23.79
C GLY A 355 9.58 5.35 -22.98
N GLU A 356 10.58 4.85 -22.26
CA GLU A 356 10.46 3.64 -21.46
C GLU A 356 9.36 3.75 -20.39
N ALA A 357 9.28 4.88 -19.67
CA ALA A 357 8.24 5.10 -18.64
C ALA A 357 6.80 5.00 -19.17
N ARG A 358 6.57 5.28 -20.46
CA ARG A 358 5.24 5.27 -21.10
C ARG A 358 4.92 4.00 -21.89
N TYR A 359 5.93 3.28 -22.38
CA TYR A 359 5.74 2.08 -23.21
C TYR A 359 6.22 0.77 -22.56
N GLY A 360 7.22 0.82 -21.67
CA GLY A 360 7.86 -0.36 -21.07
C GLY A 360 7.46 -0.65 -19.62
N TRP A 361 6.69 0.24 -18.99
CA TRP A 361 6.26 0.10 -17.59
C TRP A 361 4.74 0.21 -17.49
N GLN A 362 4.13 -0.71 -16.73
CA GLN A 362 2.74 -0.59 -16.28
C GLN A 362 2.69 0.31 -15.04
N HIS A 363 1.59 1.05 -14.86
CA HIS A 363 1.39 1.88 -13.67
C HIS A 363 0.05 1.60 -12.98
N ALA A 364 0.01 1.77 -11.66
CA ALA A 364 -1.12 1.46 -10.79
C ALA A 364 -1.28 2.46 -9.65
N ILE A 365 -2.50 2.59 -9.16
CA ILE A 365 -2.80 3.14 -7.83
C ILE A 365 -3.60 2.05 -7.11
N HIS A 366 -2.98 1.31 -6.19
CA HIS A 366 -3.67 0.19 -5.54
C HIS A 366 -4.97 0.62 -4.83
N MET A 367 -5.97 -0.26 -4.80
CA MET A 367 -7.23 -0.03 -4.09
C MET A 367 -7.05 -0.19 -2.57
N ARG A 368 -6.48 0.83 -1.93
CA ARG A 368 -6.17 0.87 -0.49
C ARG A 368 -6.54 2.21 0.15
N ARG A 369 -6.70 2.23 1.47
CA ARG A 369 -7.09 3.42 2.26
C ARG A 369 -5.90 4.21 2.82
N SER A 370 -4.66 3.72 2.66
CA SER A 370 -3.43 4.41 3.07
C SER A 370 -2.24 4.02 2.20
N ASP A 371 -1.16 4.81 2.28
CA ASP A 371 0.12 4.58 1.62
C ASP A 371 1.26 4.44 2.63
N LEU A 372 2.34 3.77 2.25
CA LEU A 372 3.56 3.64 3.06
C LEU A 372 4.67 4.45 2.40
N VAL A 373 4.85 5.69 2.86
CA VAL A 373 5.81 6.66 2.30
C VAL A 373 6.97 6.84 3.27
N ALA A 374 8.19 6.56 2.82
CA ALA A 374 9.40 6.64 3.65
C ALA A 374 9.28 5.91 5.01
N GLY A 375 8.64 4.73 5.03
CA GLY A 375 8.41 3.92 6.24
C GLY A 375 7.25 4.39 7.13
N ARG A 376 6.68 5.58 6.87
CA ARG A 376 5.54 6.15 7.59
C ARG A 376 4.24 5.91 6.83
N VAL A 377 3.14 5.74 7.56
CA VAL A 377 1.83 5.50 6.92
C VAL A 377 1.04 6.78 6.82
N ARG A 378 0.51 7.07 5.63
CA ARG A 378 -0.35 8.24 5.35
C ARG A 378 -1.74 7.78 4.92
N GLU A 379 -2.79 8.23 5.59
CA GLU A 379 -4.17 7.96 5.15
C GLU A 379 -4.49 8.66 3.82
N ARG A 380 -5.26 7.98 2.97
CA ARG A 380 -5.78 8.52 1.71
C ARG A 380 -7.18 9.08 1.92
N SER A 381 -7.43 10.30 1.45
CA SER A 381 -8.77 10.84 1.31
C SER A 381 -9.16 10.94 -0.17
N GLU A 382 -10.06 11.85 -0.55
CA GLU A 382 -10.44 12.03 -1.95
C GLU A 382 -9.29 12.66 -2.73
N ARG A 383 -8.85 11.98 -3.81
CA ARG A 383 -7.86 12.49 -4.76
C ARG A 383 -8.50 12.75 -6.11
N TRP A 384 -8.00 13.77 -6.78
CA TRP A 384 -8.34 14.09 -8.16
C TRP A 384 -7.08 14.05 -9.04
N SER A 385 -7.24 13.73 -10.31
CA SER A 385 -6.18 13.93 -11.29
C SER A 385 -6.71 14.25 -12.66
N ILE A 386 -5.91 14.97 -13.43
CA ILE A 386 -6.15 15.29 -14.83
C ILE A 386 -5.04 14.64 -15.64
N THR A 387 -5.40 13.64 -16.43
CA THR A 387 -4.51 13.02 -17.41
C THR A 387 -4.68 13.71 -18.76
N MET A 388 -3.57 14.10 -19.40
CA MET A 388 -3.52 14.86 -20.65
C MET A 388 -2.66 14.10 -21.65
N ARG A 389 -3.19 13.93 -22.88
CA ARG A 389 -2.59 13.11 -23.94
C ARG A 389 -2.85 13.73 -25.31
N THR A 390 -2.09 13.30 -26.31
CA THR A 390 -2.36 13.61 -27.73
C THR A 390 -2.75 12.34 -28.48
N ILE A 391 -3.83 12.40 -29.25
CA ILE A 391 -4.29 11.27 -30.06
C ILE A 391 -3.29 10.93 -31.17
N ASN A 392 -2.86 9.67 -31.20
CA ASN A 392 -2.06 9.11 -32.27
C ASN A 392 -2.94 8.85 -33.50
N LYS A 393 -2.98 9.83 -34.41
CA LYS A 393 -3.76 9.77 -35.67
C LYS A 393 -3.37 8.60 -36.60
N ARG A 394 -2.19 7.99 -36.43
CA ARG A 394 -1.75 6.83 -37.23
C ARG A 394 -2.29 5.50 -36.69
N MET A 395 -2.80 5.49 -35.45
CA MET A 395 -3.25 4.29 -34.72
C MET A 395 -2.25 3.13 -34.76
N ALA A 396 -0.96 3.46 -34.69
CA ALA A 396 0.18 2.60 -34.98
C ALA A 396 1.29 2.87 -33.97
N CYS A 397 1.95 1.82 -33.50
CA CYS A 397 3.12 1.92 -32.64
C CYS A 397 4.22 0.95 -33.10
N ASN A 398 5.47 1.40 -32.98
CA ASN A 398 6.69 0.65 -33.29
C ASN A 398 7.70 0.74 -32.13
N CYS A 399 7.22 0.83 -30.89
CA CYS A 399 8.05 0.88 -29.69
C CYS A 399 8.83 -0.42 -29.47
N ALA A 400 9.90 -0.35 -28.67
CA ALA A 400 10.74 -1.50 -28.29
C ALA A 400 10.08 -2.48 -27.29
N TYR A 401 8.80 -2.27 -26.91
CA TYR A 401 8.11 -2.96 -25.81
C TYR A 401 6.88 -3.72 -26.32
N PRO A 402 7.06 -4.81 -27.09
CA PRO A 402 5.95 -5.53 -27.74
C PRO A 402 4.99 -6.18 -26.75
N GLU A 403 5.45 -6.59 -25.56
CA GLU A 403 4.64 -7.29 -24.54
C GLU A 403 3.50 -6.42 -23.97
N LEU A 404 3.66 -5.09 -24.02
CA LEU A 404 2.68 -4.11 -23.55
C LEU A 404 1.94 -3.41 -24.70
N CYS A 405 2.27 -3.71 -25.96
CA CYS A 405 1.87 -2.96 -27.11
C CYS A 405 0.60 -3.51 -27.78
N ASP A 406 -0.47 -2.71 -27.78
CA ASP A 406 -1.77 -3.07 -28.36
C ASP A 406 -1.81 -3.08 -29.90
N THR A 407 -0.73 -2.72 -30.58
CA THR A 407 -0.67 -2.65 -32.06
C THR A 407 -1.09 -3.95 -32.76
N ASN A 408 -0.84 -5.10 -32.15
CA ASN A 408 -1.18 -6.41 -32.69
C ASN A 408 -2.49 -7.00 -32.14
N GLU A 409 -3.21 -6.30 -31.25
CA GLU A 409 -4.52 -6.78 -30.76
C GLU A 409 -5.57 -6.78 -31.88
N GLU A 410 -6.40 -7.83 -31.93
CA GLU A 410 -7.51 -7.96 -32.90
C GLU A 410 -8.43 -6.74 -32.90
N THR A 411 -8.68 -6.15 -31.72
CA THR A 411 -9.47 -4.93 -31.54
C THR A 411 -8.88 -3.76 -32.31
N VAL A 412 -7.56 -3.55 -32.22
CA VAL A 412 -6.85 -2.47 -32.92
C VAL A 412 -6.83 -2.73 -34.43
N GLN A 413 -6.57 -3.96 -34.85
CA GLN A 413 -6.59 -4.35 -36.27
C GLN A 413 -7.97 -4.15 -36.91
N ARG A 414 -9.05 -4.51 -36.20
CA ARG A 414 -10.43 -4.21 -36.61
C ARG A 414 -10.68 -2.70 -36.72
N LEU A 415 -10.34 -1.92 -35.69
CA LEU A 415 -10.55 -0.46 -35.68
C LEU A 415 -9.76 0.25 -36.80
N ARG A 416 -8.55 -0.22 -37.14
CA ARG A 416 -7.77 0.29 -38.29
C ARG A 416 -8.54 0.09 -39.60
N LYS A 417 -9.06 -1.13 -39.82
CA LYS A 417 -9.86 -1.47 -41.01
C LYS A 417 -11.15 -0.65 -41.10
N GLU A 418 -11.88 -0.50 -40.00
CA GLU A 418 -13.11 0.31 -39.92
C GLU A 418 -12.86 1.79 -40.23
N ARG A 419 -11.68 2.31 -39.85
CA ARG A 419 -11.26 3.70 -40.08
C ARG A 419 -10.49 3.92 -41.39
N GLY A 420 -10.39 2.90 -42.25
CA GLY A 420 -9.69 3.00 -43.54
C GLY A 420 -8.17 3.20 -43.43
N ILE A 421 -7.57 2.86 -42.29
CA ILE A 421 -6.13 2.99 -42.05
C ILE A 421 -5.45 1.73 -42.64
N PRO A 422 -4.38 1.86 -43.47
CA PRO A 422 -3.66 0.72 -44.03
C PRO A 422 -3.15 -0.27 -42.97
N ALA A 423 -2.87 -1.51 -43.37
CA ALA A 423 -2.10 -2.43 -42.51
C ALA A 423 -0.70 -1.84 -42.19
N LEU A 424 -0.10 -2.31 -41.09
CA LEU A 424 1.25 -1.95 -40.68
C LEU A 424 2.32 -2.64 -41.54
#